data_AF-A0A660U6W4-F1
#
_entry.id   AF-A0A660U6W4-F1
#
_cell.length_a   1.000
_cell.length_b   1.000
_cell.length_c   1.000
_cell.angle_alpha   90.00
_cell.angle_beta   90.00
_cell.angle_gamma   90.00
#
_symmetry.space_group_name_H-M   'P 1'
#
loop_
_entity.id
_entity.type
_entity.pdbx_description
1 polymer ?
#
loop_
_entity_poly.entity_id
_entity_poly.type
_entity_poly.pdbx_seq_one_letter_code
_entity_poly.pdbx_strand_id
1 'polypeptide(L)'
;MIVRSNSKKNIDRFLVKVNRYSGYILIPLTVGLLVSGYRMVGYFNFFSRGLADLLHRIFIHTAFVLTFSIHTFLSLRHVLMRRNIKGVLVDILLIIAGVGFAGYFIFLGITIYMRFGAARPGF
;
A
#
# COMPACT_ATOMS: atom_id res chain seq x y z
N MET A 1 -7.73 -25.61 -25.97
CA MET A 1 -6.49 -25.47 -25.16
C MET A 1 -5.76 -24.12 -25.37
N ILE A 2 -5.72 -23.59 -26.61
CA ILE A 2 -5.00 -22.36 -26.98
C ILE A 2 -5.54 -21.09 -26.29
N VAL A 3 -6.85 -20.97 -26.11
CA VAL A 3 -7.50 -19.78 -25.51
C VAL A 3 -7.12 -19.58 -24.03
N ARG A 4 -7.07 -20.66 -23.23
CA ARG A 4 -6.68 -20.62 -21.81
C ARG A 4 -5.21 -20.18 -21.63
N SER A 5 -4.34 -20.61 -22.54
CA SER A 5 -2.92 -20.24 -22.55
C SER A 5 -2.72 -18.73 -22.79
N ASN A 6 -3.45 -18.17 -23.76
CA ASN A 6 -3.38 -16.74 -24.08
C ASN A 6 -3.93 -15.87 -22.94
N SER A 7 -5.02 -16.29 -22.28
CA SER A 7 -5.57 -15.56 -21.12
C SER A 7 -4.58 -15.49 -19.96
N LYS A 8 -3.92 -16.61 -19.62
CA LYS A 8 -2.92 -16.66 -18.55
C LYS A 8 -1.74 -15.72 -18.82
N LYS A 9 -1.23 -15.72 -20.06
CA LYS A 9 -0.16 -14.83 -20.51
C LYS A 9 -0.54 -13.35 -20.44
N ASN A 10 -1.80 -13.02 -20.74
CA ASN A 10 -2.31 -11.65 -20.65
C ASN A 10 -2.42 -11.18 -19.20
N ILE A 11 -2.90 -12.03 -18.30
CA ILE A 11 -2.98 -11.75 -16.86
C ILE A 11 -1.58 -11.51 -16.28
N ASP A 12 -0.60 -12.37 -16.57
CA ASP A 12 0.76 -12.20 -16.05
C ASP A 12 1.39 -10.87 -16.53
N ARG A 13 1.17 -10.50 -17.80
CA ARG A 13 1.61 -9.20 -18.32
C ARG A 13 0.92 -8.03 -17.62
N PHE A 14 -0.38 -8.15 -17.34
CA PHE A 14 -1.12 -7.14 -16.60
C PHE A 14 -0.58 -6.98 -15.18
N LEU A 15 -0.36 -8.08 -14.45
CA LEU A 15 0.18 -8.05 -13.09
C LEU A 15 1.58 -7.43 -13.03
N VAL A 16 2.44 -7.68 -14.03
CA VAL A 16 3.75 -7.02 -14.13
C VAL A 16 3.60 -5.50 -14.34
N LYS A 17 2.66 -5.06 -15.18
CA LYS A 17 2.38 -3.62 -15.36
C LYS A 17 1.88 -2.99 -14.07
N VAL A 18 0.94 -3.64 -13.37
CA VAL A 18 0.43 -3.18 -12.07
C VAL A 18 1.58 -3.05 -11.07
N ASN A 19 2.48 -4.04 -10.99
CA ASN A 19 3.64 -3.97 -10.09
C ASN A 19 4.57 -2.80 -10.40
N ARG A 20 4.78 -2.50 -11.69
CA ARG A 20 5.60 -1.37 -12.12
C ARG A 20 4.96 -0.03 -11.75
N TYR A 21 3.67 0.12 -12.02
CA TYR A 21 2.95 1.36 -11.70
C TYR A 21 2.80 1.58 -10.20
N SER A 22 2.55 0.53 -9.42
CA SER A 22 2.53 0.64 -7.95
C SER A 22 3.87 1.11 -7.40
N GLY A 23 4.99 0.66 -7.99
CA GLY A 23 6.32 1.18 -7.66
C GLY A 23 6.48 2.68 -7.93
N TYR A 24 5.98 3.17 -9.07
CA TYR A 24 6.01 4.61 -9.37
C TYR A 24 5.11 5.44 -8.46
N ILE A 25 3.95 4.90 -8.06
CA ILE A 25 3.01 5.57 -7.14
C ILE A 25 3.56 5.59 -5.70
N LEU A 26 4.33 4.58 -5.31
CA LEU A 26 4.94 4.55 -3.98
C LEU A 26 5.93 5.67 -3.72
N ILE A 27 6.63 6.15 -4.75
CA ILE A 27 7.60 7.25 -4.62
C ILE A 27 6.92 8.53 -4.09
N PRO A 28 5.92 9.12 -4.77
CA PRO A 28 5.24 10.31 -4.26
C PRO A 28 4.46 10.04 -2.97
N LEU A 29 3.93 8.82 -2.75
CA LEU A 29 3.28 8.48 -1.47
C LEU A 29 4.28 8.48 -0.29
N THR A 30 5.51 7.99 -0.52
CA THR A 30 6.58 8.01 0.48
C THR A 30 6.97 9.45 0.82
N VAL A 31 7.16 10.29 -0.20
CA VAL A 31 7.44 11.71 -0.01
C VAL A 31 6.30 12.38 0.76
N GLY A 32 5.04 12.10 0.37
CA GLY A 32 3.85 12.60 1.04
C GLY A 32 3.78 12.19 2.51
N LEU A 33 4.11 10.93 2.85
CA LEU A 33 4.18 10.45 4.22
C LEU A 33 5.23 11.20 5.03
N LEU A 34 6.44 11.36 4.49
CA LEU A 34 7.52 12.08 5.17
C LEU A 34 7.13 13.53 5.41
N VAL A 35 6.69 14.24 4.38
CA VAL A 35 6.27 15.65 4.47
C VAL A 35 5.15 15.79 5.50
N SER A 36 4.05 15.06 5.34
CA SER A 36 2.92 15.17 6.28
C SER A 36 3.29 14.77 7.72
N GLY A 37 4.15 13.77 7.92
CA GLY A 37 4.63 13.35 9.24
C GLY A 37 5.54 14.38 9.92
N TYR A 38 6.51 14.93 9.18
CA TYR A 38 7.36 16.02 9.68
C TYR A 38 6.54 17.27 10.02
N ARG A 39 5.48 17.53 9.26
CA ARG A 39 4.57 18.64 9.56
C ARG A 39 3.82 18.42 10.87
N MET A 40 3.33 17.21 11.13
CA MET A 40 2.62 16.87 12.37
C MET A 40 3.47 17.10 13.63
N VAL A 41 4.77 16.83 13.55
CA VAL A 41 5.72 17.09 14.66
C VAL A 41 6.22 18.54 14.70
N GLY A 42 5.77 19.40 13.78
CA GLY A 42 6.04 20.84 13.80
C GLY A 42 7.34 21.28 13.12
N TYR A 43 7.97 20.43 12.30
CA TYR A 43 9.27 20.72 11.69
C TYR A 43 9.23 21.85 10.64
N PHE A 44 8.10 22.07 9.96
CA PHE A 44 7.92 23.15 8.98
C PHE A 44 6.47 23.67 8.96
N ASN A 45 6.20 24.76 8.23
CA ASN A 45 4.94 25.52 8.30
C ASN A 45 4.21 25.75 6.96
N PHE A 46 4.49 24.99 5.90
CA PHE A 46 3.87 25.17 4.57
C PHE A 46 2.35 24.98 4.52
N PHE A 47 1.74 24.28 5.49
CA PHE A 47 0.29 24.08 5.61
C PHE A 47 -0.11 23.85 7.08
N SER A 48 -1.40 23.73 7.40
CA SER A 48 -1.84 23.56 8.80
C SER A 48 -1.50 22.17 9.37
N ARG A 49 -1.32 22.08 10.69
CA ARG A 49 -1.11 20.79 11.38
C ARG A 49 -2.33 19.88 11.24
N GLY A 50 -3.54 20.44 11.27
CA GLY A 50 -4.78 19.68 11.07
C GLY A 50 -4.86 19.04 9.68
N LEU A 51 -4.52 19.78 8.62
CA LEU A 51 -4.46 19.23 7.26
C LEU A 51 -3.38 18.14 7.16
N ALA A 52 -2.24 18.32 7.83
CA ALA A 52 -1.19 17.32 7.89
C ALA A 52 -1.61 16.03 8.58
N ASP A 53 -2.30 16.15 9.72
CA ASP A 53 -2.81 15.00 10.45
C ASP A 53 -3.81 14.20 9.60
N LEU A 54 -4.75 14.90 8.96
CA LEU A 54 -5.75 14.30 8.08
C LEU A 54 -5.11 13.60 6.87
N LEU A 55 -4.21 14.30 6.16
CA LEU A 55 -3.50 13.75 5.01
C LEU A 55 -2.63 12.55 5.41
N HIS A 56 -1.85 12.69 6.48
CA HIS A 56 -0.93 11.64 6.91
C HIS A 56 -1.68 10.40 7.36
N ARG A 57 -2.59 10.51 8.34
CA ARG A 57 -3.17 9.35 9.02
C ARG A 57 -4.25 8.64 8.22
N ILE A 58 -5.02 9.37 7.42
CA ILE A 58 -6.15 8.79 6.69
C ILE A 58 -5.76 8.55 5.23
N PHE A 59 -5.56 9.61 4.45
CA PHE A 59 -5.48 9.48 2.99
C PHE A 59 -4.17 8.87 2.53
N ILE A 60 -3.04 9.49 2.89
CA ILE A 60 -1.72 9.08 2.42
C ILE A 60 -1.34 7.72 3.04
N HIS A 61 -1.55 7.52 4.34
CA HIS A 61 -1.26 6.23 4.97
C HIS A 61 -2.07 5.08 4.37
N THR A 62 -3.39 5.23 4.18
CA THR A 62 -4.22 4.19 3.58
C THR A 62 -3.77 3.89 2.14
N ALA A 63 -3.59 4.92 1.31
CA ALA A 63 -3.12 4.76 -0.06
C ALA A 63 -1.73 4.11 -0.12
N PHE A 64 -0.83 4.49 0.79
CA PHE A 64 0.50 3.91 0.91
C PHE A 64 0.44 2.44 1.27
N VAL A 65 -0.28 2.07 2.33
CA VAL A 65 -0.39 0.66 2.78
C VAL A 65 -0.97 -0.22 1.67
N LEU A 66 -2.02 0.22 0.98
CA LEU A 66 -2.61 -0.54 -0.14
C LEU A 66 -1.61 -0.71 -1.28
N THR A 67 -1.01 0.39 -1.73
CA THR A 67 -0.07 0.36 -2.86
C THR A 67 1.18 -0.45 -2.52
N PHE A 68 1.69 -0.31 -1.30
CA PHE A 68 2.83 -1.05 -0.77
C PHE A 68 2.54 -2.54 -0.72
N SER A 69 1.35 -2.93 -0.25
CA SER A 69 0.92 -4.33 -0.22
C SER A 69 0.88 -4.90 -1.64
N ILE A 70 0.19 -4.23 -2.56
CA ILE A 70 0.11 -4.66 -3.96
C ILE A 70 1.50 -4.84 -4.56
N HIS A 71 2.37 -3.84 -4.41
CA HIS A 71 3.73 -3.87 -4.94
C HIS A 71 4.57 -5.02 -4.34
N THR A 72 4.54 -5.16 -3.02
CA THR A 72 5.34 -6.15 -2.29
C THR A 72 4.92 -7.57 -2.67
N PHE A 73 3.62 -7.87 -2.64
CA PHE A 73 3.11 -9.22 -2.91
C PHE A 73 3.21 -9.60 -4.39
N LEU A 74 3.04 -8.65 -5.33
CA LEU A 74 3.30 -8.91 -6.75
C LEU A 74 4.79 -9.11 -7.03
N SER A 75 5.67 -8.35 -6.37
CA SER A 75 7.12 -8.53 -6.46
C SER A 75 7.55 -9.88 -5.90
N LEU A 76 6.98 -10.29 -4.76
CA LEU A 76 7.22 -11.61 -4.16
C LEU A 76 6.75 -12.73 -5.09
N ARG A 77 5.54 -12.62 -5.66
CA ARG A 77 5.04 -13.57 -6.67
C ARG A 77 6.01 -13.69 -7.84
N HIS A 78 6.50 -12.56 -8.36
CA HIS A 78 7.44 -12.57 -9.49
C HIS A 78 8.76 -13.28 -9.13
N VAL A 79 9.30 -13.05 -7.93
CA VAL A 79 10.49 -13.75 -7.44
C VAL A 79 10.26 -15.25 -7.30
N LEU A 80 9.14 -15.67 -6.71
CA LEU A 80 8.79 -17.09 -6.55
C LEU A 80 8.62 -17.80 -7.90
N MET A 81 7.99 -17.13 -8.87
CA MET A 81 7.85 -17.66 -10.23
C MET A 81 9.20 -17.86 -10.93
N ARG A 82 10.18 -16.96 -10.71
CA ARG A 82 11.55 -17.13 -11.24
C ARG A 82 12.28 -18.30 -10.60
N ARG A 83 11.94 -18.65 -9.36
CA ARG A 83 12.47 -19.83 -8.64
C ARG A 83 11.68 -21.12 -8.88
N ASN A 84 10.77 -21.15 -9.86
CA ASN A 84 9.86 -22.26 -10.15
C ASN A 84 8.94 -22.67 -8.99
N ILE A 85 8.78 -21.81 -7.97
CA ILE A 85 7.80 -21.98 -6.90
C ILE A 85 6.49 -21.36 -7.39
N LYS A 86 5.59 -22.19 -7.90
CA LYS A 86 4.32 -21.78 -8.53
C LYS A 86 3.21 -22.70 -8.05
N GLY A 87 1.98 -22.20 -7.99
CA GLY A 87 0.82 -23.02 -7.69
C GLY A 87 -0.33 -22.22 -7.12
N VAL A 88 -1.54 -22.78 -7.22
CA VAL A 88 -2.75 -22.17 -6.70
C VAL A 88 -2.65 -21.91 -5.19
N LEU A 89 -2.04 -22.84 -4.44
CA LEU A 89 -1.83 -22.66 -3.00
C LEU A 89 -0.93 -21.47 -2.68
N VAL A 90 0.17 -21.29 -3.42
CA VAL A 90 1.08 -20.16 -3.24
C VAL A 90 0.38 -18.84 -3.55
N ASP A 91 -0.37 -18.79 -4.65
CA ASP A 91 -1.15 -17.60 -5.02
C ASP A 91 -2.21 -17.27 -3.94
N ILE A 92 -2.92 -18.26 -3.39
CA ILE A 92 -3.88 -18.08 -2.30
C ILE A 92 -3.20 -17.53 -1.03
N LEU A 93 -2.07 -18.12 -0.63
CA LEU A 93 -1.33 -17.68 0.55
C LEU A 93 -0.84 -16.23 0.41
N LEU A 94 -0.35 -15.85 -0.78
CA LEU A 94 0.05 -14.47 -1.07
C LEU A 94 -1.13 -13.51 -0.99
N ILE A 95 -2.31 -13.91 -1.46
CA ILE A 95 -3.52 -13.08 -1.38
C ILE A 95 -3.95 -12.91 0.09
N ILE A 96 -4.03 -14.00 0.86
CA ILE A 96 -4.43 -13.95 2.28
C ILE A 96 -3.46 -13.07 3.07
N ALA A 97 -2.15 -13.27 2.88
CA ALA A 97 -1.13 -12.47 3.54
C ALA A 97 -1.20 -10.99 3.13
N GLY A 98 -1.43 -10.70 1.84
CA GLY A 98 -1.57 -9.33 1.34
C GLY A 98 -2.81 -8.62 1.88
N VAL A 99 -3.96 -9.28 1.86
CA VAL A 99 -5.21 -8.74 2.42
C VAL A 99 -5.11 -8.57 3.92
N GLY A 100 -4.56 -9.56 4.63
CA GLY A 100 -4.34 -9.50 6.07
C GLY A 100 -3.41 -8.37 6.48
N PHE A 101 -2.28 -8.22 5.79
CA PHE A 101 -1.34 -7.11 6.02
C PHE A 101 -2.01 -5.75 5.77
N ALA A 102 -2.63 -5.56 4.60
CA ALA A 102 -3.26 -4.29 4.27
C ALA A 102 -4.39 -3.95 5.26
N GLY A 103 -5.27 -4.91 5.54
CA GLY A 103 -6.38 -4.74 6.48
C GLY A 103 -5.91 -4.39 7.89
N TYR A 104 -4.91 -5.12 8.41
CA TYR A 104 -4.36 -4.88 9.74
C TYR A 104 -3.78 -3.46 9.87
N PHE A 105 -2.93 -3.04 8.92
CA PHE A 105 -2.28 -1.73 9.00
C PHE A 105 -3.26 -0.57 8.77
N ILE A 106 -4.25 -0.73 7.90
CA ILE A 106 -5.33 0.26 7.74
C ILE A 106 -6.13 0.39 9.04
N PHE A 107 -6.55 -0.74 9.61
CA PHE A 107 -7.30 -0.77 10.86
C PHE A 107 -6.51 -0.13 12.02
N LEU A 108 -5.21 -0.44 12.12
CA LEU A 108 -4.33 0.15 13.11
C LEU A 108 -4.23 1.67 12.93
N GLY A 109 -4.02 2.16 11.70
CA GLY A 109 -3.95 3.59 11.39
C GLY A 109 -5.22 4.34 11.78
N ILE A 110 -6.39 3.77 11.44
CA ILE A 110 -7.70 4.32 11.82
C ILE A 110 -7.90 4.31 13.34
N THR A 111 -7.54 3.21 14.01
CA THR A 111 -7.68 3.09 15.47
C THR A 111 -6.82 4.12 16.21
N ILE A 112 -5.59 4.32 15.76
CA ILE A 112 -4.69 5.35 16.31
C ILE A 112 -5.29 6.74 16.10
N TYR A 113 -5.86 7.01 14.92
CA TYR A 113 -6.54 8.28 14.64
C TYR A 113 -7.74 8.50 15.58
N MET A 114 -8.61 7.52 15.76
CA MET A 114 -9.76 7.64 16.67
C MET A 114 -9.33 7.85 18.12
N ARG A 115 -8.27 7.15 18.57
CA ARG A 115 -7.83 7.19 19.97
C ARG A 115 -7.03 8.44 20.34
N PHE A 116 -6.21 8.95 19.41
CA PHE A 116 -5.27 10.03 19.70
C PHE A 116 -5.44 11.28 18.83
N GLY A 117 -6.11 11.17 17.68
CA GLY A 117 -6.40 12.28 16.77
C GLY A 117 -7.75 12.95 17.04
N ALA A 118 -8.82 12.16 17.29
CA ALA A 118 -10.16 12.70 17.56
C ALA A 118 -10.29 13.38 18.94
N ALA A 119 -9.38 13.09 19.88
CA ALA A 119 -9.42 13.60 21.25
C ALA A 119 -8.75 14.98 21.44
N ARG A 120 -8.28 15.64 20.37
CA ARG A 120 -7.70 17.00 20.43
C ARG A 120 -8.47 17.99 19.56
N PRO A 121 -9.67 18.43 19.99
CA PRO A 121 -10.32 19.60 19.39
C PRO A 121 -9.56 20.84 19.90
N GLY A 122 -8.57 21.34 19.14
CA GLY A 122 -7.86 22.55 19.57
C GLY A 122 -6.49 22.80 18.93
N PHE A 123 -6.42 22.78 17.59
CA PHE A 123 -5.43 23.56 16.84
C PHE A 123 -6.08 24.12 15.59
#